data_AF-A0A6P0T3U6-F1
#
_entry.id   AF-A0A6P0T3U6-F1
#
_cell.length_a   1.000
_cell.length_b   1.000
_cell.length_c   1.000
_cell.angle_alpha   90.00
_cell.angle_beta   90.00
_cell.angle_gamma   90.00
#
_symmetry.space_group_name_H-M   'P 1'
#
loop_
_entity.id
_entity.type
_entity.pdbx_description
1 polymer ?
#
loop_
_entity_poly.entity_id
_entity_poly.type
_entity_poly.pdbx_seq_one_letter_code
_entity_poly.pdbx_strand_id
1 'polypeptide(L)'
;VWTTQDNTIYAFSVAGANMFRTRKRHAFVLGGSTLALVFTLSGIYNSLPTYLIFLGTVIPPVGGIIMVDFWLRYEGCFPSLDAPLPPFNWLGVTAYIIASVVAYTTGQANLGIGPVNGIITAAVIYGVLCRMVKKPSH
;
A
#
# COMPACT_ATOMS: atom_id res chain seq x y z
N VAL A 1 -2.56 -13.52 -20.84
CA VAL A 1 -1.28 -13.90 -20.18
C VAL A 1 -0.19 -12.91 -20.53
N TRP A 2 0.19 -12.77 -21.80
CA TRP A 2 1.28 -11.86 -22.21
C TRP A 2 1.01 -10.38 -21.87
N THR A 3 -0.11 -9.79 -22.30
CA THR A 3 -0.44 -8.37 -22.03
C THR A 3 -0.64 -8.05 -20.53
N THR A 4 -1.26 -8.94 -19.77
CA THR A 4 -1.46 -8.79 -18.32
C THR A 4 -0.14 -8.88 -17.54
N GLN A 5 0.78 -9.74 -17.99
CA GLN A 5 2.11 -9.90 -17.41
C GLN A 5 2.97 -8.67 -17.71
N ASP A 6 2.91 -8.17 -18.95
CA ASP A 6 3.60 -6.94 -19.35
C ASP A 6 3.14 -5.73 -18.52
N ASN A 7 1.83 -5.59 -18.27
CA ASN A 7 1.30 -4.55 -17.39
C ASN A 7 1.81 -4.68 -15.94
N THR A 8 1.86 -5.90 -15.42
CA THR A 8 2.31 -6.16 -14.03
C THR A 8 3.78 -5.83 -13.85
N ILE A 9 4.65 -6.34 -14.74
CA ILE A 9 6.08 -6.08 -14.67
C ILE A 9 6.39 -4.60 -14.99
N TYR A 10 5.57 -3.96 -15.83
CA TYR A 10 5.63 -2.52 -16.05
C TYR A 10 5.40 -1.75 -14.75
N ALA A 11 4.27 -2.00 -14.06
CA ALA A 11 3.92 -1.31 -12.82
C ALA A 11 4.98 -1.53 -11.73
N PHE A 12 5.42 -2.78 -11.55
CA PHE A 12 6.47 -3.13 -10.60
C PHE A 12 7.80 -2.40 -10.89
N SER A 13 8.22 -2.39 -12.16
CA SER A 13 9.50 -1.79 -12.54
C SER A 13 9.50 -0.26 -12.45
N VAL A 14 8.37 0.40 -12.75
CA VAL A 14 8.22 1.85 -12.54
C VAL A 14 8.21 2.20 -11.05
N ALA A 15 7.47 1.44 -10.23
CA ALA A 15 7.44 1.64 -8.78
C ALA A 15 8.83 1.47 -8.15
N GLY A 16 9.56 0.42 -8.53
CA GLY A 16 10.94 0.19 -8.08
C GLY A 16 11.89 1.28 -8.52
N ALA A 17 11.85 1.66 -9.80
CA ALA A 17 12.66 2.76 -10.32
C ALA A 17 12.42 4.08 -9.57
N ASN A 18 11.16 4.39 -9.26
CA ASN A 18 10.78 5.58 -8.50
C ASN A 18 11.26 5.52 -7.05
N MET A 19 11.06 4.37 -6.37
CA MET A 19 11.48 4.17 -4.97
C MET A 19 12.98 4.39 -4.79
N PHE A 20 13.80 3.87 -5.69
CA PHE A 20 15.27 4.00 -5.65
C PHE A 20 15.78 5.23 -6.42
N ARG A 21 14.88 6.09 -6.91
CA ARG A 21 15.20 7.31 -7.69
C ARG A 21 16.19 7.04 -8.83
N THR A 22 15.98 5.95 -9.56
CA THR A 22 16.88 5.49 -10.63
C THR A 22 16.15 5.34 -11.96
N ARG A 23 16.87 5.54 -13.07
CA ARG A 23 16.36 5.30 -14.42
C ARG A 23 16.51 3.84 -14.88
N LYS A 24 17.14 2.98 -14.07
CA LYS A 24 17.47 1.59 -14.41
C LYS A 24 16.27 0.64 -14.33
N ARG A 25 15.19 0.97 -15.03
CA ARG A 25 13.93 0.20 -15.01
C ARG A 25 14.11 -1.26 -15.45
N HIS A 26 14.97 -1.50 -16.45
CA HIS A 26 15.29 -2.85 -16.91
C HIS A 26 15.88 -3.75 -15.82
N ALA A 27 16.61 -3.18 -14.85
CA ALA A 27 17.14 -3.95 -13.72
C ALA A 27 16.02 -4.49 -12.82
N PHE A 28 14.94 -3.72 -12.60
CA PHE A 28 13.78 -4.17 -11.84
C PHE A 28 12.94 -5.19 -12.61
N VAL A 29 12.86 -5.05 -13.94
CA VAL A 29 12.23 -6.08 -14.80
C VAL A 29 12.98 -7.40 -14.64
N LEU A 30 14.31 -7.39 -14.82
CA LEU A 30 15.12 -8.59 -14.71
C LEU A 30 15.06 -9.19 -13.29
N GLY A 31 15.24 -8.36 -12.27
CA GLY A 31 15.18 -8.80 -10.87
C GLY A 31 13.82 -9.36 -10.47
N GLY A 32 12.73 -8.66 -10.83
CA GLY A 32 11.36 -9.12 -10.56
C GLY A 32 11.03 -10.44 -11.25
N SER A 33 11.40 -10.59 -12.52
CA SER A 33 11.21 -11.83 -13.28
C SER A 33 12.02 -13.00 -12.69
N THR A 34 13.27 -12.76 -12.28
CA THR A 34 14.10 -13.79 -11.63
C THR A 34 13.52 -14.21 -10.28
N LEU A 35 13.03 -13.27 -9.46
CA LEU A 35 12.35 -13.59 -8.20
C LEU A 35 11.07 -14.39 -8.42
N ALA A 36 10.25 -14.00 -9.39
CA ALA A 36 9.04 -14.74 -9.75
C ALA A 36 9.36 -16.17 -10.22
N LEU A 37 10.44 -16.35 -10.98
CA LEU A 37 10.92 -17.66 -11.40
C LEU A 37 11.35 -18.51 -10.20
N VAL A 38 12.10 -17.96 -9.26
CA VAL A 38 12.49 -18.65 -8.02
C VAL A 38 11.27 -19.09 -7.22
N PHE A 39 10.28 -18.19 -7.03
CA PHE A 39 9.04 -18.56 -6.33
C PHE A 39 8.27 -19.65 -7.05
N THR A 40 8.23 -19.61 -8.39
CA THR A 40 7.59 -20.64 -9.21
C THR A 40 8.26 -22.00 -8.99
N LEU A 41 9.60 -22.05 -9.04
CA LEU A 41 10.37 -23.28 -8.81
C LEU A 41 10.25 -23.79 -7.36
N SER A 42 10.08 -22.89 -6.39
CA SER A 42 9.87 -23.25 -4.98
C SER A 42 8.46 -23.80 -4.67
N GLY A 43 7.55 -23.82 -5.65
CA GLY A 43 6.21 -24.40 -5.47
C GLY A 43 5.18 -23.46 -4.86
N ILE A 44 5.27 -22.15 -5.10
CA ILE A 44 4.34 -21.15 -4.54
C ILE A 44 2.86 -21.41 -4.86
N TYR A 45 2.56 -22.23 -5.87
CA TYR A 45 1.20 -22.60 -6.26
C TYR A 45 0.35 -23.14 -5.10
N ASN A 46 0.95 -23.94 -4.21
CA ASN A 46 0.26 -24.51 -3.05
C ASN A 46 -0.14 -23.45 -2.01
N SER A 47 0.65 -22.38 -1.91
CA SER A 47 0.44 -21.29 -0.95
C SER A 47 -0.24 -20.07 -1.57
N LEU A 48 -0.61 -20.15 -2.86
CA LEU A 48 -1.18 -19.05 -3.61
C LEU A 48 -2.49 -18.53 -3.00
N PRO A 49 -3.46 -19.38 -2.56
CA PRO A 49 -4.68 -18.89 -1.92
C PRO A 49 -4.39 -18.08 -0.64
N THR A 50 -3.50 -18.58 0.22
CA THR A 50 -3.08 -17.88 1.44
C THR A 50 -2.42 -16.55 1.13
N TYR A 51 -1.57 -16.51 0.11
CA TYR A 51 -0.91 -15.29 -0.35
C TYR A 51 -1.91 -14.24 -0.87
N LEU A 52 -2.91 -14.67 -1.65
CA LEU A 52 -3.96 -13.77 -2.15
C LEU A 52 -4.83 -13.21 -1.02
N ILE A 53 -5.20 -14.03 -0.03
CA ILE A 53 -5.96 -13.57 1.15
C ILE A 53 -5.14 -12.56 1.95
N PHE A 54 -3.86 -12.84 2.17
CA PHE A 54 -2.95 -11.93 2.86
C PHE A 54 -2.87 -10.58 2.16
N LEU A 55 -2.53 -10.56 0.86
CA LEU A 55 -2.48 -9.34 0.06
C LEU A 55 -3.82 -8.60 0.04
N GLY A 56 -4.91 -9.33 -0.17
CA GLY A 56 -6.26 -8.78 -0.16
C GLY A 56 -6.64 -8.14 1.17
N THR A 57 -6.00 -8.52 2.27
CA THR A 57 -6.23 -7.95 3.61
C THR A 57 -5.33 -6.76 3.91
N VAL A 58 -4.07 -6.77 3.48
CA VAL A 58 -3.10 -5.71 3.79
C VAL A 58 -3.11 -4.54 2.80
N ILE A 59 -3.55 -4.73 1.56
CA ILE A 59 -3.64 -3.64 0.56
C ILE A 59 -4.75 -2.61 0.89
N PRO A 60 -5.99 -3.00 1.27
CA PRO A 60 -7.09 -2.07 1.48
C PRO A 60 -6.88 -0.96 2.52
N PRO A 61 -6.23 -1.19 3.69
CA PRO A 61 -5.92 -0.13 4.65
C PRO A 61 -5.26 1.12 4.04
N VAL A 62 -4.42 0.96 3.00
CA VAL A 62 -3.79 2.09 2.29
C VAL A 62 -4.86 3.01 1.69
N GLY A 63 -5.92 2.45 1.13
CA GLY A 63 -7.03 3.22 0.56
C GLY A 63 -7.73 4.08 1.62
N GLY A 64 -7.95 3.54 2.82
CA GLY A 64 -8.53 4.30 3.94
C GLY A 64 -7.68 5.51 4.35
N ILE A 65 -6.35 5.36 4.35
CA ILE A 65 -5.42 6.46 4.63
C ILE A 65 -5.48 7.52 3.54
N ILE A 66 -5.42 7.13 2.27
CA ILE A 66 -5.48 8.06 1.13
C ILE A 66 -6.80 8.84 1.14
N MET A 67 -7.92 8.17 1.41
CA MET A 67 -9.24 8.79 1.52
C MET A 67 -9.25 9.88 2.61
N VAL A 68 -8.78 9.54 3.81
CA VAL A 68 -8.71 10.50 4.92
C VAL A 68 -7.74 11.64 4.64
N ASP A 69 -6.58 11.35 4.05
CA ASP A 69 -5.60 12.37 3.67
C ASP A 69 -6.22 13.38 2.69
N PHE A 70 -6.93 12.88 1.67
CA PHE A 70 -7.59 13.73 0.69
C PHE A 70 -8.67 14.63 1.30
N TRP A 71 -9.61 14.07 2.08
CA TRP A 71 -10.75 14.82 2.60
C TRP A 71 -10.45 15.65 3.85
N LEU A 72 -9.66 15.13 4.79
CA LEU A 72 -9.42 15.82 6.08
C LEU A 72 -8.18 16.70 6.06
N ARG A 73 -7.12 16.30 5.36
CA ARG A 73 -5.87 17.07 5.33
C ARG A 73 -5.86 18.10 4.22
N TYR A 74 -6.29 17.69 3.02
CA TYR A 74 -6.27 18.52 1.81
C TYR A 74 -7.64 19.05 1.38
N GLU A 75 -8.69 18.78 2.15
CA GLU A 75 -10.04 19.34 1.95
C GLU A 75 -10.60 19.15 0.52
N GLY A 76 -10.19 18.07 -0.15
CA GLY A 76 -10.60 17.74 -1.51
C GLY A 76 -9.72 18.29 -2.64
N CYS A 77 -8.64 19.02 -2.32
CA CYS A 77 -7.72 19.56 -3.32
C CYS A 77 -6.25 19.24 -2.96
N PHE A 78 -5.67 18.24 -3.62
CA PHE A 78 -4.24 17.97 -3.46
C PHE A 78 -3.40 19.16 -3.98
N PRO A 79 -2.31 19.52 -3.27
CA PRO A 79 -1.39 20.56 -3.71
C PRO A 79 -0.67 20.14 -5.01
N SER A 80 -0.04 21.11 -5.68
CA SER A 80 0.76 20.83 -6.88
C SER A 80 1.87 19.82 -6.59
N LEU A 81 2.26 19.07 -7.63
CA LEU A 81 3.34 18.07 -7.54
C LEU A 81 4.70 18.69 -7.16
N ASP A 82 4.84 20.01 -7.32
CA ASP A 82 6.03 20.79 -6.98
C ASP A 82 6.07 21.25 -5.52
N ALA A 83 4.98 21.04 -4.76
CA ALA A 83 4.93 21.43 -3.36
C ALA A 83 5.93 20.61 -2.52
N PRO A 84 6.66 21.24 -1.58
CA PRO A 84 7.60 20.52 -0.72
C PRO A 84 6.84 19.58 0.22
N LEU A 85 6.84 18.29 -0.11
CA LEU A 85 6.27 17.24 0.72
C LEU A 85 7.36 16.63 1.60
N PRO A 86 7.07 16.35 2.88
CA PRO A 86 8.00 15.62 3.74
C PRO A 86 8.30 14.25 3.11
N PRO A 87 9.55 13.76 3.21
CA PRO A 87 9.95 12.53 2.54
C PRO A 87 9.21 11.29 3.05
N PHE A 88 8.73 11.33 4.30
CA PHE A 88 7.94 10.26 4.91
C PHE A 88 6.79 10.82 5.73
N ASN A 89 5.59 10.28 5.49
CA ASN A 89 4.43 10.49 6.35
C ASN A 89 4.37 9.40 7.42
N TRP A 90 5.11 9.60 8.51
CA TRP A 90 5.16 8.62 9.61
C TRP A 90 3.80 8.35 10.23
N LEU A 91 2.89 9.34 10.27
CA LEU A 91 1.53 9.16 10.78
C LEU A 91 0.74 8.17 9.91
N GLY A 92 0.87 8.28 8.58
CA GLY A 92 0.25 7.36 7.64
C GLY A 92 0.85 5.95 7.75
N VAL A 93 2.18 5.85 7.88
CA VAL A 93 2.87 4.56 8.02
C VAL A 93 2.46 3.84 9.31
N THR A 94 2.42 4.53 10.45
CA THR A 94 1.99 3.91 11.71
C THR A 94 0.52 3.51 11.69
N ALA A 95 -0.36 4.37 11.15
CA ALA A 95 -1.77 4.04 10.94
C ALA A 95 -1.95 2.80 10.05
N TYR A 96 -1.17 2.70 8.97
CA TYR A 96 -1.18 1.56 8.05
C TYR A 96 -0.79 0.26 8.73
N ILE A 97 0.31 0.27 9.49
CA ILE A 97 0.79 -0.92 10.21
C ILE A 97 -0.27 -1.40 11.19
N ILE A 98 -0.82 -0.50 12.02
CA ILE A 98 -1.83 -0.86 13.01
C ILE A 98 -3.09 -1.39 12.32
N ALA A 99 -3.58 -0.69 11.29
CA ALA A 99 -4.77 -1.11 10.56
C ALA A 99 -4.59 -2.45 9.84
N SER A 100 -3.39 -2.74 9.31
CA SER A 100 -3.09 -4.02 8.68
C SER A 100 -3.09 -5.17 9.68
N VAL A 101 -2.55 -4.95 10.88
CA VAL A 101 -2.59 -5.94 11.98
C VAL A 101 -4.03 -6.18 12.43
N VAL A 102 -4.84 -5.12 12.57
CA VAL A 102 -6.26 -5.23 12.90
C VAL A 102 -7.04 -5.95 11.79
N ALA A 103 -6.81 -5.62 10.52
CA ALA A 103 -7.44 -6.28 9.39
C ALA A 103 -7.13 -7.79 9.37
N TYR A 104 -5.87 -8.16 9.61
CA TYR A 104 -5.44 -9.56 9.64
C TYR A 104 -6.03 -10.32 10.82
N THR A 105 -5.96 -9.76 12.03
CA THR A 105 -6.47 -10.40 13.25
C THR A 105 -7.99 -10.53 13.25
N THR A 106 -8.72 -9.50 12.81
CA THR A 106 -10.18 -9.55 12.70
C THR A 106 -10.66 -10.49 11.60
N GLY A 107 -9.95 -10.55 10.47
CA GLY A 107 -10.20 -11.53 9.41
C GLY A 107 -10.04 -12.97 9.89
N GLN A 108 -8.98 -13.25 10.67
CA GLN A 108 -8.76 -14.58 11.26
C GLN A 108 -9.79 -14.92 12.36
N ALA A 109 -10.25 -13.93 13.11
CA ALA A 109 -11.29 -14.10 14.13
C ALA A 109 -12.71 -14.22 13.54
N ASN A 110 -12.88 -14.22 12.21
CA ASN A 110 -14.17 -14.16 11.50
C ASN A 110 -15.07 -12.99 11.95
N LEU A 111 -14.45 -11.90 12.42
CA LEU A 111 -15.14 -10.69 12.85
C LEU A 111 -15.36 -9.78 11.65
N GLY A 112 -16.37 -10.09 10.83
CA GLY A 112 -16.68 -9.33 9.62
C GLY A 112 -15.67 -9.55 8.49
N ILE A 113 -15.55 -8.56 7.60
CA ILE A 113 -14.70 -8.64 6.41
C ILE A 113 -13.36 -7.94 6.72
N GLY A 114 -12.30 -8.71 6.92
CA GLY A 114 -10.95 -8.20 7.27
C GLY A 114 -10.50 -6.97 6.48
N PRO A 115 -10.56 -6.99 5.13
CA PRO A 115 -10.34 -5.82 4.28
C PRO A 115 -11.12 -4.55 4.67
N VAL A 116 -12.41 -4.69 4.97
CA VAL A 116 -13.30 -3.57 5.32
C VAL A 116 -12.92 -3.02 6.69
N ASN A 117 -12.68 -3.89 7.67
CA ASN A 117 -12.20 -3.48 8.99
C ASN A 117 -10.87 -2.74 8.89
N GLY A 118 -9.99 -3.18 7.99
CA GLY A 118 -8.72 -2.52 7.68
C GLY A 118 -8.91 -1.09 7.19
N ILE A 119 -9.81 -0.88 6.22
CA ILE A 119 -10.13 0.47 5.70
C ILE A 119 -10.66 1.36 6.82
N ILE A 120 -11.64 0.88 7.59
CA ILE A 120 -12.29 1.65 8.66
C ILE A 120 -11.27 2.00 9.75
N THR A 121 -10.49 1.02 10.19
CA THR A 121 -9.46 1.22 11.22
C THR A 121 -8.40 2.20 10.75
N ALA A 122 -7.93 2.08 9.51
CA ALA A 122 -6.96 3.01 8.95
C ALA A 122 -7.50 4.43 8.87
N ALA A 123 -8.76 4.59 8.45
CA ALA A 123 -9.41 5.89 8.37
C ALA A 123 -9.57 6.53 9.76
N VAL A 124 -9.99 5.76 10.77
CA VAL A 124 -10.15 6.26 12.15
C VAL A 124 -8.81 6.66 12.74
N ILE A 125 -7.80 5.78 12.70
CA ILE A 125 -6.48 6.05 13.31
C ILE A 125 -5.82 7.23 12.62
N TYR A 126 -5.74 7.21 11.29
CA TYR A 126 -5.10 8.29 10.54
C TYR A 126 -5.85 9.61 10.72
N GLY A 127 -7.19 9.60 10.75
CA GLY A 127 -8.01 10.78 10.99
C GLY A 127 -7.81 11.40 12.38
N VAL A 128 -7.68 10.57 13.42
CA VAL A 128 -7.35 11.02 14.78
C VAL A 128 -5.94 11.60 14.82
N LEU A 129 -4.96 10.92 14.25
CA LEU A 129 -3.57 11.39 14.18
C LEU A 129 -3.45 12.73 13.44
N CYS A 130 -4.15 12.88 12.30
CA CYS A 130 -4.20 14.13 11.55
C CYS A 130 -4.85 15.28 12.33
N ARG A 131 -5.82 15.01 13.20
CA ARG A 131 -6.40 16.04 14.08
C ARG A 131 -5.47 16.44 15.22
N MET A 132 -4.69 15.50 15.75
CA MET A 132 -3.74 15.76 16.83
C MET A 132 -2.51 16.54 16.36
N VAL A 133 -2.08 16.31 15.12
CA VAL A 133 -0.97 17.04 14.51
C VAL A 133 -1.51 18.35 13.92
N LYS A 134 -1.15 19.49 14.52
CA LYS A 134 -1.48 20.82 13.98
C LYS A 134 -1.10 20.89 12.50
N LYS A 135 -2.04 21.31 11.64
CA LYS A 135 -1.75 21.64 10.23
C LYS A 135 -0.51 22.55 10.21
N PRO A 136 0.56 22.23 9.45
CA PRO A 136 1.59 23.22 9.17
C PRO A 136 0.89 24.41 8.53
N SER A 137 0.95 25.57 9.19
CA SER A 137 0.45 26.82 8.64
C SER A 137 1.26 27.13 7.38
N HIS A 138 0.56 27.22 6.24
CA HIS A 138 0.94 27.78 4.93
C HIS A 138 2.42 28.04 4.67
#